data_AF-A0A127Q4T7-F1
#
_entry.id   AF-A0A127Q4T7-F1
#
_cell.length_a   1.000
_cell.length_b   1.000
_cell.length_c   1.000
_cell.angle_alpha   90.00
_cell.angle_beta   90.00
_cell.angle_gamma   90.00
#
_symmetry.space_group_name_H-M   'P 1'
#
loop_
_entity.id
_entity.type
_entity.pdbx_description
1 polymer ?
#
loop_
_entity_poly.entity_id
_entity_poly.type
_entity_poly.pdbx_seq_one_letter_code
_entity_poly.pdbx_strand_id
1 'polypeptide(L)'
;MPLVLNARNNPLYGGDVINQKYKPLDDPVLVAGDNVYYRQLFSARQGLLTGINAYPPSALNFYGNLPVPVVAVAPLVVVSSNRANWMQTILQNAVTHGVFTGYLDLTSFDSDVVPWYTPMRSGRPVYIVVHWSEYDYYEARVGGGAFPNVTVVGYKFTAAAPALDIVGFGASRYAAMQLMINQGYHQAWAVDDNVINVNGFPNTLGVVEALMPLAGGAAPIWGIGFTAATANTGANTLYTAGTLTFAANPLNFGTTVAGLLQQVVLWNLDQLRAANLNFSPLFVASNEDVSLSNYLQFNQLDERIITTCSIVKYEPANDPWSNLGASREIPRRRNRLLGLLDGIEGDIQFLPVGGGAQVTLQTYVRQTVLMHGINRNQSTALRTQSCAIEQYMAAAARRGWYPAAPLNPFNPFNGPAAINLLLPAAI
;
A
#
# COMPACT_ATOMS: atom_id res chain seq x y z
N MET A 1 -15.99 -23.66 18.52
CA MET A 1 -15.80 -22.62 19.54
C MET A 1 -15.66 -21.29 18.82
N PRO A 2 -16.09 -20.14 19.35
CA PRO A 2 -15.82 -18.86 18.68
C PRO A 2 -14.30 -18.59 18.66
N LEU A 3 -13.79 -17.95 17.61
CA LEU A 3 -12.41 -17.45 17.58
C LEU A 3 -12.25 -16.41 18.68
N VAL A 4 -11.29 -16.61 19.59
CA VAL A 4 -10.94 -15.65 20.65
C VAL A 4 -9.58 -15.05 20.34
N LEU A 5 -9.58 -13.80 19.91
CA LEU A 5 -8.39 -13.02 19.65
C LEU A 5 -7.76 -12.53 20.96
N ASN A 6 -6.44 -12.48 21.01
CA ASN A 6 -5.68 -12.01 22.18
C ASN A 6 -4.59 -11.04 21.74
N ALA A 7 -4.59 -9.83 22.30
CA ALA A 7 -3.54 -8.82 22.10
C ALA A 7 -3.55 -7.80 23.25
N ARG A 8 -2.57 -6.91 23.25
CA ARG A 8 -2.57 -5.69 24.06
C ARG A 8 -3.16 -4.53 23.26
N ASN A 9 -3.80 -3.59 23.95
CA ASN A 9 -4.15 -2.30 23.33
C ASN A 9 -2.86 -1.57 22.93
N ASN A 10 -2.83 -0.94 21.76
CA ASN A 10 -1.80 0.06 21.47
C ASN A 10 -2.30 1.43 21.98
N PRO A 11 -1.79 1.94 23.11
CA PRO A 11 -2.25 3.22 23.67
C PRO A 11 -1.91 4.42 22.78
N LEU A 12 -1.02 4.24 21.80
CA LEU A 12 -0.59 5.26 20.86
C LEU A 12 -1.30 5.15 19.51
N TYR A 13 -2.30 4.28 19.37
CA TYR A 13 -3.05 4.12 18.12
C TYR A 13 -3.64 5.46 17.64
N GLY A 14 -3.42 5.76 16.35
CA GLY A 14 -3.82 7.03 15.76
C GLY A 14 -2.85 8.20 15.99
N GLY A 15 -1.71 7.96 16.64
CA GLY A 15 -0.64 8.94 16.80
C GLY A 15 0.11 9.27 15.50
N ASP A 16 1.13 10.13 15.62
CA ASP A 16 1.77 10.78 14.46
C ASP A 16 2.81 9.91 13.74
N VAL A 17 3.33 8.87 14.40
CA VAL A 17 4.31 7.97 13.77
C VAL A 17 3.61 6.87 12.96
N ILE A 18 4.29 6.39 11.91
CA ILE A 18 3.70 5.55 10.87
C ILE A 18 3.22 4.21 11.43
N ASN A 19 3.98 3.62 12.35
CA ASN A 19 3.65 2.35 13.00
C ASN A 19 2.53 2.46 14.06
N GLN A 20 2.02 3.67 14.33
CA GLN A 20 0.88 3.92 15.22
C GLN A 20 -0.44 4.14 14.47
N LYS A 21 -0.40 4.73 13.26
CA LYS A 21 -1.61 5.11 12.49
C LYS A 21 -2.49 3.91 12.11
N TYR A 22 -1.91 2.73 11.94
CA TYR A 22 -2.62 1.55 11.42
C TYR A 22 -2.50 0.29 12.29
N LYS A 23 -2.05 0.45 13.54
CA LYS A 23 -1.75 -0.63 14.47
C LYS A 23 -2.57 -0.48 15.76
N PRO A 24 -3.90 -0.77 15.76
CA PRO A 24 -4.72 -0.64 16.97
C PRO A 24 -4.32 -1.62 18.09
N LEU A 25 -3.68 -2.73 17.75
CA LEU A 25 -3.27 -3.76 18.70
C LEU A 25 -1.75 -3.95 18.72
N ASP A 26 -1.19 -4.17 19.91
CA ASP A 26 0.19 -4.61 20.12
C ASP A 26 0.24 -6.12 20.40
N ASP A 27 1.28 -6.76 19.87
CA ASP A 27 1.59 -8.18 20.08
C ASP A 27 0.41 -9.14 19.84
N PRO A 28 -0.17 -9.19 18.62
CA PRO A 28 -1.24 -10.15 18.31
C PRO A 28 -0.75 -11.58 18.53
N VAL A 29 -1.39 -12.30 19.45
CA VAL A 29 -1.06 -13.67 19.81
C VAL A 29 -1.89 -14.63 18.97
N LEU A 30 -1.21 -15.46 18.18
CA LEU A 30 -1.81 -16.53 17.40
C LEU A 30 -1.61 -17.87 18.11
N VAL A 31 -2.69 -18.55 18.48
CA VAL A 31 -2.66 -19.89 19.09
C VAL A 31 -2.68 -20.96 18.00
N ALA A 32 -1.83 -21.99 18.10
CA ALA A 32 -1.65 -23.00 17.04
C ALA A 32 -2.96 -23.71 16.62
N GLY A 33 -3.87 -23.92 17.57
CA GLY A 33 -5.17 -24.55 17.32
C GLY A 33 -6.16 -23.68 16.53
N ASP A 34 -5.87 -22.39 16.31
CA ASP A 34 -6.79 -21.46 15.65
C ASP A 34 -6.63 -21.41 14.12
N ASN A 35 -5.72 -22.21 13.55
CA ASN A 35 -5.40 -22.18 12.12
C ASN A 35 -6.65 -22.34 11.21
N VAL A 36 -7.60 -23.19 11.60
CA VAL A 36 -8.87 -23.41 10.88
C VAL A 36 -9.72 -22.14 10.89
N TYR A 37 -9.79 -21.40 12.01
CA TYR A 37 -10.55 -20.16 12.09
C TYR A 37 -9.96 -19.06 11.22
N TYR A 38 -8.64 -18.90 11.21
CA TYR A 38 -8.00 -17.90 10.33
C TYR A 38 -8.25 -18.23 8.86
N ARG A 39 -8.13 -19.49 8.47
CA ARG A 39 -8.49 -19.94 7.11
C ARG A 39 -9.94 -19.65 6.77
N GLN A 40 -10.86 -19.93 7.70
CA GLN A 40 -12.29 -19.60 7.55
C GLN A 40 -12.53 -18.10 7.43
N LEU A 41 -11.83 -17.25 8.19
CA LEU A 41 -11.95 -15.80 8.11
C LEU A 41 -11.52 -15.27 6.74
N PHE A 42 -10.36 -15.72 6.23
CA PHE A 42 -9.93 -15.41 4.85
C PHE A 42 -10.98 -15.84 3.83
N SER A 43 -11.46 -17.10 3.92
CA SER A 43 -12.48 -17.62 3.02
C SER A 43 -13.82 -16.88 3.14
N ALA A 44 -14.20 -16.43 4.33
CA ALA A 44 -15.44 -15.69 4.57
C ALA A 44 -15.38 -14.28 3.96
N ARG A 45 -14.26 -13.55 4.16
CA ARG A 45 -14.04 -12.27 3.47
C ARG A 45 -14.05 -12.46 1.95
N GLN A 46 -13.34 -13.47 1.46
CA GLN A 46 -13.30 -13.79 0.05
C GLN A 46 -14.69 -14.11 -0.50
N GLY A 47 -15.44 -15.00 0.16
CA GLY A 47 -16.79 -15.40 -0.21
C GLY A 47 -17.78 -14.24 -0.19
N LEU A 48 -17.65 -13.32 0.77
CA LEU A 48 -18.44 -12.09 0.81
C LEU A 48 -18.13 -11.21 -0.40
N LEU A 49 -16.85 -10.92 -0.65
CA LEU A 49 -16.45 -10.04 -1.74
C LEU A 49 -16.76 -10.63 -3.13
N THR A 50 -16.62 -11.94 -3.31
CA THR A 50 -17.03 -12.61 -4.55
C THR A 50 -18.55 -12.64 -4.69
N GLY A 51 -19.28 -12.92 -3.61
CA GLY A 51 -20.75 -12.96 -3.60
C GLY A 51 -21.41 -11.61 -3.94
N ILE A 52 -20.74 -10.50 -3.65
CA ILE A 52 -21.18 -9.14 -4.05
C ILE A 52 -20.53 -8.65 -5.36
N ASN A 53 -19.82 -9.52 -6.08
CA ASN A 53 -19.05 -9.18 -7.27
C ASN A 53 -18.05 -8.02 -7.07
N ALA A 54 -17.52 -7.80 -5.87
CA ALA A 54 -16.53 -6.74 -5.61
C ALA A 54 -15.08 -7.21 -5.84
N TYR A 55 -14.85 -8.52 -5.73
CA TYR A 55 -13.57 -9.20 -5.94
C TYR A 55 -13.73 -10.23 -7.07
N PRO A 56 -12.70 -10.51 -7.89
CA PRO A 56 -12.69 -11.37 -9.06
C PRO A 56 -13.79 -12.44 -9.17
N PRO A 57 -14.39 -12.58 -10.39
CA PRO A 57 -13.83 -12.14 -11.68
C PRO A 57 -14.35 -10.77 -12.18
N SER A 58 -14.67 -9.84 -11.29
CA SER A 58 -14.99 -8.46 -11.69
C SER A 58 -13.83 -7.79 -12.43
N ALA A 59 -14.12 -7.24 -13.60
CA ALA A 59 -13.13 -6.58 -14.44
C ALA A 59 -12.52 -5.37 -13.72
N LEU A 60 -11.19 -5.22 -13.80
CA LEU A 60 -10.49 -4.04 -13.34
C LEU A 60 -10.39 -3.06 -14.51
N ASN A 61 -11.09 -1.94 -14.39
CA ASN A 61 -11.03 -0.87 -15.38
C ASN A 61 -10.00 0.16 -14.94
N PHE A 62 -9.17 0.58 -15.89
CA PHE A 62 -8.29 1.72 -15.75
C PHE A 62 -8.82 2.88 -16.60
N TYR A 63 -8.77 4.08 -16.03
CA TYR A 63 -9.19 5.34 -16.65
C TYR A 63 -7.96 6.23 -16.77
N GLY A 64 -7.68 6.68 -17.99
CA GLY A 64 -6.58 7.61 -18.24
C GLY A 64 -5.96 7.40 -19.62
N ASN A 65 -5.23 8.41 -20.08
CA ASN A 65 -4.48 8.33 -21.32
C ASN A 65 -3.10 7.72 -21.05
N LEU A 66 -3.01 6.40 -21.14
CA LEU A 66 -1.77 5.68 -20.85
C LEU A 66 -0.75 5.88 -21.98
N PRO A 67 0.48 6.32 -21.68
CA PRO A 67 1.53 6.42 -22.69
C PRO A 67 1.96 5.03 -23.17
N VAL A 68 2.66 4.99 -24.31
CA VAL A 68 3.32 3.77 -24.77
C VAL A 68 4.38 3.35 -23.74
N PRO A 69 4.35 2.11 -23.22
CA PRO A 69 5.26 1.70 -22.16
C PRO A 69 6.69 1.55 -22.69
N VAL A 70 7.66 2.08 -21.94
CA VAL A 70 9.10 1.86 -22.17
C VAL A 70 9.57 0.69 -21.31
N VAL A 71 9.30 -0.54 -21.77
CA VAL A 71 9.47 -1.79 -20.99
C VAL A 71 10.91 -2.07 -20.54
N ALA A 72 11.90 -1.49 -21.23
CA ALA A 72 13.32 -1.67 -20.91
C ALA A 72 13.74 -1.09 -19.55
N VAL A 73 12.90 -0.27 -18.92
CA VAL A 73 13.20 0.40 -17.66
C VAL A 73 12.05 0.27 -16.68
N ALA A 74 12.34 0.09 -15.40
CA ALA A 74 11.30 0.03 -14.39
C ALA A 74 10.65 1.42 -14.21
N PRO A 75 9.32 1.54 -14.32
CA PRO A 75 8.60 2.77 -14.02
C PRO A 75 8.48 2.94 -12.50
N LEU A 76 8.06 4.13 -12.08
CA LEU A 76 7.60 4.36 -10.72
C LEU A 76 6.08 4.39 -10.71
N VAL A 77 5.49 3.67 -9.76
CA VAL A 77 4.05 3.64 -9.54
C VAL A 77 3.75 4.07 -8.11
N VAL A 78 2.91 5.09 -7.99
CA VAL A 78 2.58 5.77 -6.75
C VAL A 78 1.08 5.61 -6.51
N VAL A 79 0.71 4.94 -5.42
CA VAL A 79 -0.69 4.90 -4.98
C VAL A 79 -0.94 6.11 -4.11
N SER A 80 -1.96 6.91 -4.45
CA SER A 80 -2.30 8.11 -3.67
C SER A 80 -3.81 8.23 -3.47
N SER A 81 -4.18 8.99 -2.44
CA SER A 81 -5.56 9.39 -2.13
C SER A 81 -5.52 10.65 -1.27
N ASN A 82 -6.46 11.56 -1.51
CA ASN A 82 -6.68 12.78 -0.73
C ASN A 82 -5.47 13.72 -0.65
N ARG A 83 -4.61 13.73 -1.68
CA ARG A 83 -3.30 14.44 -1.66
C ARG A 83 -2.97 15.12 -2.99
N ALA A 84 -3.94 15.34 -3.88
CA ALA A 84 -3.67 15.91 -5.20
C ALA A 84 -3.07 17.33 -5.12
N ASN A 85 -3.56 18.19 -4.22
CA ASN A 85 -3.02 19.53 -4.01
C ASN A 85 -1.55 19.47 -3.56
N TRP A 86 -1.27 18.60 -2.59
CA TRP A 86 0.08 18.45 -2.06
C TRP A 86 1.04 17.89 -3.10
N MET A 87 0.61 16.88 -3.88
CA MET A 87 1.40 16.34 -4.99
C MET A 87 1.68 17.39 -6.07
N GLN A 88 0.69 18.22 -6.41
CA GLN A 88 0.89 19.34 -7.33
C GLN A 88 2.01 20.27 -6.84
N THR A 89 1.99 20.64 -5.56
CA THR A 89 3.03 21.51 -4.96
C THR A 89 4.41 20.88 -5.04
N ILE A 90 4.60 19.65 -4.55
CA ILE A 90 5.95 19.04 -4.50
C ILE A 90 6.50 18.70 -5.90
N LEU A 91 5.63 18.37 -6.86
CA LEU A 91 6.05 18.16 -8.25
C LEU A 91 6.41 19.49 -8.92
N GLN A 92 5.68 20.57 -8.62
CA GLN A 92 6.05 21.91 -9.04
C GLN A 92 7.39 22.34 -8.44
N ASN A 93 7.66 21.99 -7.19
CA ASN A 93 8.97 22.23 -6.57
C ASN A 93 10.10 21.53 -7.33
N ALA A 94 9.89 20.30 -7.81
CA ALA A 94 10.86 19.61 -8.65
C ALA A 94 11.09 20.33 -9.99
N VAL A 95 10.02 20.84 -10.62
CA VAL A 95 10.11 21.65 -11.84
C VAL A 95 10.90 22.94 -11.62
N THR A 96 10.62 23.63 -10.51
CA THR A 96 11.31 24.87 -10.13
C THR A 96 12.78 24.63 -9.78
N HIS A 97 13.11 23.48 -9.17
CA HIS A 97 14.49 23.07 -8.88
C HIS A 97 15.30 22.89 -10.18
N GLY A 98 14.72 22.21 -11.18
CA GLY A 98 15.36 22.02 -12.48
C GLY A 98 16.07 20.66 -12.62
N VAL A 99 17.29 20.67 -13.15
CA VAL A 99 18.01 19.44 -13.51
C VAL A 99 18.66 18.84 -12.26
N PHE A 100 18.26 17.61 -11.92
CA PHE A 100 18.91 16.82 -10.88
C PHE A 100 20.14 16.10 -11.44
N THR A 101 21.19 16.00 -10.63
CA THR A 101 22.37 15.15 -10.90
C THR A 101 22.14 13.67 -10.55
N GLY A 102 20.96 13.35 -10.02
CA GLY A 102 20.51 12.01 -9.64
C GLY A 102 19.94 11.97 -8.23
N TYR A 103 19.94 10.79 -7.61
CA TYR A 103 19.42 10.60 -6.25
C TYR A 103 20.36 11.08 -5.14
N LEU A 104 21.63 11.32 -5.45
CA LEU A 104 22.61 11.91 -4.53
C LEU A 104 22.76 13.42 -4.70
N ASP A 105 21.84 14.06 -5.41
CA ASP A 105 21.84 15.50 -5.60
C ASP A 105 21.60 16.22 -4.27
N LEU A 106 22.67 16.80 -3.72
CA LEU A 106 22.67 17.50 -2.43
C LEU A 106 21.76 18.73 -2.42
N THR A 107 21.45 19.29 -3.59
CA THR A 107 20.62 20.50 -3.73
C THR A 107 19.12 20.21 -3.73
N SER A 108 18.74 18.93 -3.70
CA SER A 108 17.36 18.44 -3.78
C SER A 108 16.38 19.09 -2.78
N PHE A 109 16.89 19.64 -1.68
CA PHE A 109 16.08 20.24 -0.62
C PHE A 109 16.55 21.65 -0.24
N ASP A 110 17.29 22.34 -1.12
CA ASP A 110 17.85 23.67 -0.81
C ASP A 110 16.77 24.75 -0.64
N SER A 111 15.61 24.58 -1.28
CA SER A 111 14.54 25.58 -1.29
C SER A 111 13.17 25.04 -0.87
N ASP A 112 12.83 23.80 -1.23
CA ASP A 112 11.58 23.16 -0.83
C ASP A 112 11.66 21.62 -1.00
N VAL A 113 10.62 20.89 -0.61
CA VAL A 113 10.52 19.44 -0.67
C VAL A 113 10.15 19.03 -2.08
N VAL A 114 10.89 18.07 -2.62
CA VAL A 114 10.59 17.40 -3.87
C VAL A 114 10.35 15.91 -3.63
N PRO A 115 9.47 15.24 -4.38
CA PRO A 115 9.21 13.82 -4.18
C PRO A 115 10.38 12.99 -4.71
N TRP A 116 10.67 11.87 -4.04
CA TRP A 116 11.73 10.95 -4.48
C TRP A 116 11.47 10.40 -5.88
N TYR A 117 10.20 10.26 -6.24
CA TYR A 117 9.78 9.66 -7.51
C TYR A 117 9.70 10.64 -8.68
N THR A 118 10.01 11.93 -8.52
CA THR A 118 9.87 12.89 -9.64
C THR A 118 10.61 12.43 -10.92
N PRO A 119 9.98 12.50 -12.11
CA PRO A 119 10.64 12.15 -13.37
C PRO A 119 11.93 12.93 -13.64
N MET A 120 12.04 14.15 -13.12
CA MET A 120 13.23 15.00 -13.29
C MET A 120 14.46 14.45 -12.54
N ARG A 121 14.24 13.66 -11.49
CA ARG A 121 15.29 12.97 -10.73
C ARG A 121 15.50 11.54 -11.23
N SER A 122 14.41 10.83 -11.47
CA SER A 122 14.47 9.40 -11.82
C SER A 122 14.81 9.16 -13.29
N GLY A 123 14.47 10.10 -14.17
CA GLY A 123 14.50 9.91 -15.63
C GLY A 123 13.51 8.84 -16.10
N ARG A 124 12.51 8.50 -15.29
CA ARG A 124 11.54 7.42 -15.55
C ARG A 124 10.11 7.97 -15.60
N PRO A 125 9.18 7.27 -16.29
CA PRO A 125 7.76 7.56 -16.19
C PRO A 125 7.22 7.28 -14.78
N VAL A 126 6.30 8.13 -14.33
CA VAL A 126 5.60 8.01 -13.04
C VAL A 126 4.12 7.85 -13.29
N TYR A 127 3.54 6.77 -12.75
CA TYR A 127 2.12 6.51 -12.75
C TYR A 127 1.53 6.77 -11.38
N ILE A 128 0.61 7.73 -11.27
CA ILE A 128 -0.11 8.04 -10.04
C ILE A 128 -1.46 7.33 -10.10
N VAL A 129 -1.60 6.24 -9.35
CA VAL A 129 -2.78 5.39 -9.35
C VAL A 129 -3.71 5.81 -8.23
N VAL A 130 -4.93 6.20 -8.58
CA VAL A 130 -5.96 6.69 -7.67
C VAL A 130 -7.27 5.95 -7.89
N HIS A 131 -8.12 5.89 -6.88
CA HIS A 131 -9.46 5.35 -7.08
C HIS A 131 -10.24 6.26 -8.06
N TRP A 132 -11.06 5.69 -8.95
CA TRP A 132 -11.75 6.42 -10.02
C TRP A 132 -12.53 7.65 -9.53
N SER A 133 -13.08 7.62 -8.31
CA SER A 133 -13.81 8.77 -7.75
C SER A 133 -12.94 9.99 -7.45
N GLU A 134 -11.62 9.85 -7.42
CA GLU A 134 -10.65 10.96 -7.30
C GLU A 134 -9.98 11.32 -8.62
N TYR A 135 -10.21 10.54 -9.69
CA TYR A 135 -9.48 10.64 -10.95
C TYR A 135 -9.48 12.06 -11.50
N ASP A 136 -10.66 12.65 -11.72
CA ASP A 136 -10.78 13.99 -12.30
C ASP A 136 -10.09 15.07 -11.45
N TYR A 137 -10.14 14.92 -10.11
CA TYR A 137 -9.53 15.86 -9.18
C TYR A 137 -8.00 15.84 -9.26
N TYR A 138 -7.42 14.63 -9.41
CA TYR A 138 -5.98 14.43 -9.64
C TYR A 138 -5.57 14.82 -11.07
N GLU A 139 -6.34 14.44 -12.08
CA GLU A 139 -6.05 14.75 -13.49
C GLU A 139 -5.93 16.26 -13.70
N ALA A 140 -6.84 17.05 -13.11
CA ALA A 140 -6.82 18.52 -13.20
C ALA A 140 -5.63 19.20 -12.50
N ARG A 141 -4.90 18.50 -11.63
CA ARG A 141 -3.83 19.08 -10.79
C ARG A 141 -2.45 18.54 -11.11
N VAL A 142 -2.39 17.26 -11.44
CA VAL A 142 -1.16 16.50 -11.60
C VAL A 142 -1.09 15.79 -12.96
N GLY A 143 -2.24 15.53 -13.58
CA GLY A 143 -2.34 14.96 -14.92
C GLY A 143 -2.31 16.01 -16.03
N GLY A 144 -2.93 15.70 -17.17
CA GLY A 144 -3.13 16.64 -18.28
C GLY A 144 -1.86 17.17 -18.93
N GLY A 145 -0.70 16.53 -18.69
CA GLY A 145 0.60 17.04 -19.11
C GLY A 145 1.12 18.21 -18.26
N ALA A 146 0.52 18.49 -17.09
CA ALA A 146 0.99 19.53 -16.16
C ALA A 146 2.43 19.27 -15.69
N PHE A 147 2.81 18.00 -15.54
CA PHE A 147 4.17 17.59 -15.20
C PHE A 147 4.69 16.58 -16.25
N PRO A 148 5.90 16.80 -16.82
CA PRO A 148 6.46 15.89 -17.80
C PRO A 148 6.59 14.46 -17.25
N ASN A 149 6.20 13.47 -18.05
CA ASN A 149 6.28 12.03 -17.72
C ASN A 149 5.52 11.59 -16.46
N VAL A 150 4.52 12.37 -16.02
CA VAL A 150 3.58 11.98 -14.97
C VAL A 150 2.23 11.63 -15.63
N THR A 151 1.69 10.46 -15.29
CA THR A 151 0.37 10.00 -15.76
C THR A 151 -0.51 9.65 -14.57
N VAL A 152 -1.68 10.29 -14.47
CA VAL A 152 -2.70 9.92 -13.49
C VAL A 152 -3.55 8.78 -14.07
N VAL A 153 -3.81 7.76 -13.27
CA VAL A 153 -4.60 6.60 -13.67
C VAL A 153 -5.65 6.30 -12.61
N GLY A 154 -6.92 6.46 -12.97
CA GLY A 154 -8.04 6.02 -12.16
C GLY A 154 -8.22 4.51 -12.24
N TYR A 155 -8.56 3.85 -11.14
CA TYR A 155 -8.96 2.42 -11.15
C TYR A 155 -10.37 2.21 -10.60
N LYS A 156 -11.08 1.21 -11.14
CA LYS A 156 -12.38 0.74 -10.64
C LYS A 156 -12.55 -0.74 -10.88
N PHE A 157 -12.98 -1.49 -9.87
CA PHE A 157 -13.49 -2.84 -10.09
C PHE A 157 -14.96 -2.76 -10.53
N THR A 158 -15.27 -3.34 -11.69
CA THR A 158 -16.63 -3.39 -12.24
C THR A 158 -17.41 -4.49 -11.56
N ALA A 159 -18.12 -4.17 -10.47
CA ALA A 159 -19.05 -5.11 -9.88
C ALA A 159 -20.31 -5.21 -10.75
N ALA A 160 -20.74 -6.44 -11.08
CA ALA A 160 -22.06 -6.66 -11.66
C ALA A 160 -23.13 -6.30 -10.61
N ALA A 161 -24.20 -5.62 -11.03
CA ALA A 161 -25.22 -5.08 -10.13
C ALA A 161 -25.82 -6.16 -9.20
N PRO A 162 -26.11 -5.85 -7.92
CA PRO A 162 -25.97 -4.55 -7.24
C PRO A 162 -24.52 -4.28 -6.78
N ALA A 163 -23.85 -3.35 -7.46
CA ALA A 163 -22.41 -3.13 -7.39
C ALA A 163 -21.97 -2.44 -6.08
N LEU A 164 -21.01 -3.03 -5.37
CA LEU A 164 -20.17 -2.32 -4.41
C LEU A 164 -18.77 -2.18 -5.00
N ASP A 165 -18.38 -0.96 -5.35
CA ASP A 165 -17.00 -0.65 -5.72
C ASP A 165 -16.08 -0.94 -4.53
N ILE A 166 -15.04 -1.76 -4.75
CA ILE A 166 -14.04 -2.02 -3.73
C ILE A 166 -13.04 -0.86 -3.62
N VAL A 167 -12.75 -0.48 -2.39
CA VAL A 167 -11.79 0.57 -2.02
C VAL A 167 -10.91 0.07 -0.88
N GLY A 168 -9.82 0.76 -0.60
CA GLY A 168 -8.91 0.43 0.49
C GLY A 168 -7.52 0.07 0.01
N PHE A 169 -6.60 -0.10 0.95
CA PHE A 169 -5.17 -0.22 0.66
C PHE A 169 -4.85 -1.41 -0.25
N GLY A 170 -5.41 -2.60 0.05
CA GLY A 170 -5.22 -3.80 -0.76
C GLY A 170 -5.72 -3.66 -2.19
N ALA A 171 -6.89 -3.05 -2.38
CA ALA A 171 -7.47 -2.82 -3.70
C ALA A 171 -6.62 -1.84 -4.54
N SER A 172 -6.17 -0.74 -3.92
CA SER A 172 -5.34 0.25 -4.61
C SER A 172 -3.98 -0.31 -5.02
N ARG A 173 -3.29 -1.03 -4.12
CA ARG A 173 -1.99 -1.65 -4.45
C ARG A 173 -2.13 -2.78 -5.47
N TYR A 174 -3.18 -3.59 -5.38
CA TYR A 174 -3.49 -4.60 -6.40
C TYR A 174 -3.63 -3.95 -7.77
N ALA A 175 -4.42 -2.86 -7.87
CA ALA A 175 -4.66 -2.18 -9.13
C ALA A 175 -3.37 -1.58 -9.70
N ALA A 176 -2.53 -0.95 -8.86
CA ALA A 176 -1.25 -0.42 -9.28
C ALA A 176 -0.31 -1.49 -9.86
N MET A 177 -0.18 -2.65 -9.21
CA MET A 177 0.65 -3.74 -9.72
C MET A 177 0.06 -4.37 -10.98
N GLN A 178 -1.26 -4.57 -11.04
CA GLN A 178 -1.89 -5.10 -12.25
C GLN A 178 -1.73 -4.16 -13.44
N LEU A 179 -1.78 -2.84 -13.23
CA LEU A 179 -1.52 -1.87 -14.29
C LEU A 179 -0.12 -2.09 -14.88
N MET A 180 0.90 -2.20 -14.03
CA MET A 180 2.29 -2.37 -14.49
C MET A 180 2.50 -3.71 -15.19
N ILE A 181 1.93 -4.80 -14.64
CA ILE A 181 1.96 -6.13 -15.26
C ILE A 181 1.32 -6.11 -16.65
N ASN A 182 0.18 -5.42 -16.80
CA ASN A 182 -0.58 -5.31 -18.04
C ASN A 182 0.08 -4.40 -19.08
N GLN A 183 0.82 -3.39 -18.63
CA GLN A 183 1.67 -2.56 -19.49
C GLN A 183 2.94 -3.29 -19.97
N GLY A 184 3.12 -4.55 -19.57
CA GLY A 184 4.21 -5.41 -20.05
C GLY A 184 5.55 -5.16 -19.34
N TYR A 185 5.58 -4.36 -18.27
CA TYR A 185 6.80 -4.15 -17.50
C TYR A 185 7.26 -5.45 -16.81
N HIS A 186 8.58 -5.60 -16.69
CA HIS A 186 9.24 -6.72 -16.00
C HIS A 186 9.53 -6.39 -14.52
N GLN A 187 9.70 -5.11 -14.23
CA GLN A 187 9.97 -4.56 -12.90
C GLN A 187 9.19 -3.26 -12.74
N ALA A 188 8.83 -2.90 -11.50
CA ALA A 188 8.32 -1.57 -11.18
C ALA A 188 8.67 -1.17 -9.75
N TRP A 189 8.90 0.13 -9.55
CA TRP A 189 9.06 0.74 -8.23
C TRP A 189 7.70 1.13 -7.66
N ALA A 190 7.23 0.45 -6.63
CA ALA A 190 6.08 0.89 -5.84
C ALA A 190 6.54 1.86 -4.75
N VAL A 191 6.01 3.07 -4.76
CA VAL A 191 6.44 4.16 -3.87
C VAL A 191 5.24 4.79 -3.17
N ASP A 192 5.31 4.94 -1.86
CA ASP A 192 4.36 5.75 -1.10
C ASP A 192 4.48 7.22 -1.54
N ASP A 193 3.35 7.87 -1.77
CA ASP A 193 3.30 9.23 -2.31
C ASP A 193 4.05 10.29 -1.49
N ASN A 194 4.25 10.07 -0.20
CA ASN A 194 4.95 10.97 0.72
C ASN A 194 6.41 10.63 1.01
N VAL A 195 7.04 9.80 0.17
CA VAL A 195 8.50 9.57 0.20
C VAL A 195 9.24 10.68 -0.53
N ILE A 196 10.24 11.25 0.14
CA ILE A 196 11.02 12.38 -0.37
C ILE A 196 12.51 12.01 -0.57
N ASN A 197 13.03 11.08 0.24
CA ASN A 197 14.39 10.59 0.09
C ASN A 197 14.53 9.11 0.51
N VAL A 198 15.62 8.49 0.05
CA VAL A 198 16.16 7.25 0.61
C VAL A 198 17.65 7.52 0.90
N ASN A 199 18.02 7.64 2.17
CA ASN A 199 19.41 7.86 2.57
C ASN A 199 20.25 6.63 2.20
N GLY A 200 21.48 6.81 1.72
CA GLY A 200 22.35 5.73 1.27
C GLY A 200 21.98 5.12 -0.08
N PHE A 201 20.98 5.65 -0.77
CA PHE A 201 20.56 5.16 -2.09
C PHE A 201 21.62 5.48 -3.16
N PRO A 202 21.87 4.60 -4.14
CA PRO A 202 22.80 4.88 -5.24
C PRO A 202 22.30 6.04 -6.10
N ASN A 203 23.19 6.67 -6.89
CA ASN A 203 22.80 7.85 -7.66
C ASN A 203 21.75 7.57 -8.76
N THR A 204 21.52 6.31 -9.14
CA THR A 204 20.53 5.92 -10.16
C THR A 204 19.76 4.67 -9.72
N LEU A 205 18.49 4.57 -10.16
CA LEU A 205 17.65 3.37 -9.93
C LEU A 205 18.27 2.11 -10.54
N GLY A 206 18.95 2.26 -11.69
CA GLY A 206 19.57 1.16 -12.45
C GLY A 206 20.54 0.32 -11.63
N VAL A 207 21.20 0.91 -10.63
CA VAL A 207 22.09 0.16 -9.72
C VAL A 207 21.33 -0.86 -8.89
N VAL A 208 20.13 -0.54 -8.40
CA VAL A 208 19.30 -1.49 -7.65
C VAL A 208 18.58 -2.45 -8.58
N GLU A 209 18.10 -1.96 -9.72
CA GLU A 209 17.47 -2.79 -10.76
C GLU A 209 18.40 -3.93 -11.22
N ALA A 210 19.69 -3.65 -11.40
CA ALA A 210 20.70 -4.65 -11.77
C ALA A 210 20.94 -5.73 -10.71
N LEU A 211 20.58 -5.50 -9.44
CA LEU A 211 20.68 -6.47 -8.36
C LEU A 211 19.51 -7.46 -8.36
N MET A 212 18.45 -7.18 -9.12
CA MET A 212 17.28 -8.04 -9.29
C MET A 212 17.23 -8.52 -10.75
N PRO A 213 17.89 -9.63 -11.09
CA PRO A 213 17.90 -10.13 -12.46
C PRO A 213 16.50 -10.57 -12.92
N LEU A 214 16.13 -10.16 -14.14
CA LEU A 214 14.89 -10.52 -14.82
C LEU A 214 15.02 -11.95 -15.41
N ALA A 215 14.48 -12.95 -14.72
CA ALA A 215 14.35 -14.37 -15.09
C ALA A 215 15.64 -15.18 -15.44
N GLY A 216 15.72 -16.42 -14.94
CA GLY A 216 16.71 -17.44 -15.35
C GLY A 216 17.74 -17.88 -14.32
N GLY A 217 17.81 -17.22 -13.15
CA GLY A 217 18.64 -17.67 -12.02
C GLY A 217 17.93 -18.70 -11.13
N ALA A 218 18.69 -19.54 -10.43
CA ALA A 218 18.17 -20.58 -9.53
C ALA A 218 17.40 -20.05 -8.29
N ALA A 219 17.41 -18.74 -8.04
CA ALA A 219 16.68 -18.08 -6.95
C ALA A 219 16.39 -16.60 -7.32
N PRO A 220 15.25 -16.28 -7.96
CA PRO A 220 14.92 -14.91 -8.31
C PRO A 220 14.50 -14.12 -7.06
N ILE A 221 15.00 -12.89 -6.93
CA ILE A 221 14.54 -11.95 -5.90
C ILE A 221 13.17 -11.39 -6.32
N TRP A 222 12.20 -11.46 -5.41
CA TRP A 222 10.81 -11.05 -5.63
C TRP A 222 10.60 -9.57 -5.39
N GLY A 223 11.32 -9.01 -4.43
CA GLY A 223 11.27 -7.61 -4.07
C GLY A 223 12.52 -7.13 -3.36
N ILE A 224 12.93 -5.89 -3.65
CA ILE A 224 13.98 -5.18 -2.92
C ILE A 224 13.37 -3.92 -2.29
N GLY A 225 13.50 -3.81 -0.97
CA GLY A 225 13.11 -2.62 -0.20
C GLY A 225 14.26 -2.09 0.66
N PHE A 226 13.94 -1.12 1.51
CA PHE A 226 14.89 -0.42 2.37
C PHE A 226 14.34 -0.30 3.79
N THR A 227 15.18 0.13 4.73
CA THR A 227 14.73 0.37 6.11
C THR A 227 13.61 1.41 6.11
N ALA A 228 12.42 0.99 6.53
CA ALA A 228 11.21 1.81 6.51
C ALA A 228 11.32 3.02 7.46
N ALA A 229 10.75 4.14 7.05
CA ALA A 229 10.54 5.29 7.91
C ALA A 229 9.58 4.90 9.04
N THR A 230 9.92 5.25 10.27
CA THR A 230 9.06 5.07 11.43
C THR A 230 8.16 6.28 11.68
N ALA A 231 8.55 7.47 11.22
CA ALA A 231 7.82 8.72 11.38
C ALA A 231 7.84 9.54 10.08
N ASN A 232 6.91 10.49 9.97
CA ASN A 232 6.99 11.53 8.97
C ASN A 232 7.85 12.69 9.51
N THR A 233 8.62 13.31 8.64
CA THR A 233 9.49 14.45 8.93
C THR A 233 8.77 15.74 8.54
N GLY A 234 8.75 16.73 9.43
CA GLY A 234 8.20 18.05 9.14
C GLY A 234 9.22 18.99 8.47
N ALA A 235 8.75 20.09 7.88
CA ALA A 235 9.60 21.09 7.22
C ALA A 235 10.76 21.55 8.13
N ASN A 236 10.48 21.88 9.38
CA ASN A 236 11.49 22.36 10.32
C ASN A 236 12.64 21.35 10.51
N THR A 237 12.35 20.05 10.51
CA THR A 237 13.39 19.01 10.63
C THR A 237 14.18 18.84 9.34
N LEU A 238 13.60 19.10 8.17
CA LEU A 238 14.31 19.05 6.89
C LEU A 238 15.22 20.27 6.68
N TYR A 239 14.78 21.47 7.07
CA TYR A 239 15.45 22.74 6.76
C TYR A 239 16.26 23.36 7.89
N THR A 240 15.93 23.09 9.17
CA THR A 240 16.48 23.87 10.31
C THR A 240 17.74 23.27 10.94
N ALA A 241 18.23 22.14 10.43
CA ALA A 241 19.52 21.62 10.83
C ALA A 241 20.12 20.91 9.63
N GLY A 242 21.42 21.01 9.40
CA GLY A 242 22.15 20.20 8.41
C GLY A 242 22.09 18.70 8.75
N THR A 243 20.88 18.12 8.76
CA THR A 243 20.47 16.84 9.35
C THR A 243 19.79 15.92 8.35
N LEU A 244 19.38 16.41 7.18
CA LEU A 244 19.45 15.57 5.99
C LEU A 244 20.92 15.43 5.60
N THR A 245 21.65 14.69 6.43
CA THR A 245 22.89 14.10 5.97
C THR A 245 22.46 13.17 4.85
N PHE A 246 22.74 13.54 3.60
CA PHE A 246 22.96 12.55 2.55
C PHE A 246 24.14 11.73 3.04
N ALA A 247 23.88 10.82 3.98
CA ALA A 247 24.84 9.85 4.39
C ALA A 247 25.04 9.07 3.10
N ALA A 248 26.16 9.34 2.42
CA ALA A 248 26.73 8.48 1.42
C ALA A 248 27.19 7.20 2.14
N ASN A 249 26.26 6.52 2.79
CA ASN A 249 26.43 5.13 3.16
C ASN A 249 26.36 4.41 1.82
N PRO A 250 27.47 3.87 1.32
CA PRO A 250 27.43 3.17 0.05
C PRO A 250 26.41 2.04 0.18
N LEU A 251 25.53 1.92 -0.82
CA LEU A 251 24.67 0.76 -0.97
C LEU A 251 25.51 -0.50 -0.77
N ASN A 252 25.09 -1.36 0.16
CA ASN A 252 25.75 -2.63 0.42
C ASN A 252 24.73 -3.75 0.32
N PHE A 253 24.70 -4.40 -0.84
CA PHE A 253 23.80 -5.52 -1.08
C PHE A 253 24.21 -6.80 -0.32
N GLY A 254 25.44 -6.88 0.17
CA GLY A 254 25.89 -7.99 1.01
C GLY A 254 25.26 -8.01 2.40
N THR A 255 24.67 -6.90 2.86
CA THR A 255 24.07 -6.75 4.21
C THR A 255 22.54 -6.71 4.19
N THR A 256 21.91 -7.40 3.23
CA THR A 256 20.45 -7.50 3.14
C THR A 256 19.87 -8.46 4.18
N VAL A 257 18.63 -8.21 4.61
CA VAL A 257 17.85 -9.14 5.44
C VAL A 257 16.47 -9.39 4.83
N ALA A 258 15.88 -10.55 5.12
CA ALA A 258 14.46 -10.78 4.93
C ALA A 258 13.64 -9.80 5.80
N GLY A 259 12.53 -9.29 5.29
CA GLY A 259 11.79 -8.24 5.99
C GLY A 259 10.50 -7.80 5.30
N LEU A 260 9.86 -6.79 5.87
CA LEU A 260 8.62 -6.25 5.34
C LEU A 260 8.92 -5.28 4.19
N LEU A 261 8.52 -5.64 2.98
CA LEU A 261 8.61 -4.81 1.78
C LEU A 261 7.51 -3.74 1.81
N GLN A 262 7.88 -2.51 2.14
CA GLN A 262 6.94 -1.39 2.30
C GLN A 262 7.57 -0.06 1.89
N GLN A 263 6.71 0.94 1.64
CA GLN A 263 7.04 2.36 1.36
C GLN A 263 7.83 2.65 0.07
N VAL A 264 8.94 1.97 -0.20
CA VAL A 264 9.69 2.04 -1.46
C VAL A 264 10.19 0.64 -1.78
N VAL A 265 9.62 0.03 -2.82
CA VAL A 265 9.92 -1.36 -3.18
C VAL A 265 10.07 -1.49 -4.68
N LEU A 266 11.20 -2.04 -5.13
CA LEU A 266 11.32 -2.58 -6.48
C LEU A 266 10.70 -3.98 -6.49
N TRP A 267 9.71 -4.22 -7.35
CA TRP A 267 9.05 -5.52 -7.51
C TRP A 267 9.47 -6.22 -8.79
N ASN A 268 9.66 -7.54 -8.72
CA ASN A 268 9.85 -8.40 -9.88
C ASN A 268 8.49 -8.82 -10.46
N LEU A 269 8.01 -8.09 -11.46
CA LEU A 269 6.69 -8.31 -12.04
C LEU A 269 6.60 -9.63 -12.82
N ASP A 270 7.71 -10.14 -13.33
CA ASP A 270 7.73 -11.45 -14.00
C ASP A 270 7.47 -12.59 -13.01
N GLN A 271 8.04 -12.52 -11.79
CA GLN A 271 7.77 -13.51 -10.74
C GLN A 271 6.33 -13.41 -10.25
N LEU A 272 5.84 -12.18 -10.01
CA LEU A 272 4.46 -11.95 -9.62
C LEU A 272 3.49 -12.48 -10.68
N ARG A 273 3.73 -12.19 -11.97
CA ARG A 273 2.93 -12.70 -13.09
C ARG A 273 2.98 -14.22 -13.19
N ALA A 274 4.16 -14.82 -13.14
CA ALA A 274 4.34 -16.27 -13.29
C ALA A 274 3.67 -17.07 -12.15
N ALA A 275 3.69 -16.55 -10.93
CA ALA A 275 3.01 -17.16 -9.79
C ALA A 275 1.55 -16.69 -9.61
N ASN A 276 1.07 -15.80 -10.49
CA ASN A 276 -0.23 -15.13 -10.37
C ASN A 276 -0.42 -14.47 -8.99
N LEU A 277 0.64 -13.88 -8.43
CA LEU A 277 0.69 -13.29 -7.10
C LEU A 277 0.54 -11.76 -7.15
N ASN A 278 -0.25 -11.18 -6.25
CA ASN A 278 -0.43 -9.74 -6.12
C ASN A 278 -0.88 -9.37 -4.69
N PHE A 279 -0.97 -8.08 -4.35
CA PHE A 279 -1.61 -7.59 -3.12
C PHE A 279 -3.06 -8.07 -3.03
N SER A 280 -3.60 -8.17 -1.81
CA SER A 280 -4.94 -8.71 -1.60
C SER A 280 -5.96 -7.61 -1.27
N PRO A 281 -6.98 -7.39 -2.11
CA PRO A 281 -8.13 -6.53 -1.81
C PRO A 281 -8.96 -6.95 -0.57
N LEU A 282 -8.69 -8.11 0.04
CA LEU A 282 -9.27 -8.48 1.34
C LEU A 282 -8.81 -7.56 2.48
N PHE A 283 -7.70 -6.85 2.30
CA PHE A 283 -7.14 -5.88 3.24
C PHE A 283 -7.66 -4.49 2.88
N VAL A 284 -8.76 -4.10 3.50
CA VAL A 284 -9.48 -2.85 3.19
C VAL A 284 -8.88 -1.68 3.96
N ALA A 285 -8.43 -1.91 5.20
CA ALA A 285 -8.07 -0.86 6.13
C ALA A 285 -6.56 -0.69 6.36
N SER A 286 -5.74 -1.75 6.23
CA SER A 286 -4.28 -1.77 6.39
C SER A 286 -3.67 -3.18 6.15
N ASN A 287 -2.34 -3.31 6.27
CA ASN A 287 -1.55 -4.55 6.38
C ASN A 287 -1.50 -5.41 5.11
N GLU A 288 -1.91 -4.89 3.97
CA GLU A 288 -1.80 -5.56 2.68
C GLU A 288 -0.34 -5.84 2.30
N ASP A 289 0.57 -4.92 2.57
CA ASP A 289 2.01 -5.03 2.33
C ASP A 289 2.69 -6.01 3.30
N VAL A 290 2.32 -5.95 4.57
CA VAL A 290 2.72 -6.90 5.61
C VAL A 290 2.25 -8.31 5.24
N SER A 291 1.02 -8.45 4.75
CA SER A 291 0.46 -9.76 4.38
C SER A 291 1.21 -10.42 3.23
N LEU A 292 1.54 -9.66 2.19
CA LEU A 292 2.30 -10.16 1.04
C LEU A 292 3.75 -10.48 1.45
N SER A 293 4.40 -9.61 2.22
CA SER A 293 5.76 -9.87 2.72
C SER A 293 5.82 -11.13 3.59
N ASN A 294 4.84 -11.31 4.49
CA ASN A 294 4.74 -12.51 5.31
C ASN A 294 4.45 -13.77 4.49
N TYR A 295 3.69 -13.65 3.39
CA TYR A 295 3.50 -14.74 2.44
C TYR A 295 4.81 -15.14 1.77
N LEU A 296 5.60 -14.17 1.28
CA LEU A 296 6.91 -14.45 0.67
C LEU A 296 7.83 -15.18 1.65
N GLN A 297 7.92 -14.67 2.89
CA GLN A 297 8.73 -15.27 3.97
C GLN A 297 8.31 -16.69 4.32
N PHE A 298 7.01 -16.94 4.47
CA PHE A 298 6.50 -18.27 4.78
C PHE A 298 6.84 -19.28 3.68
N ASN A 299 6.75 -18.85 2.42
CA ASN A 299 7.07 -19.70 1.26
C ASN A 299 8.56 -19.67 0.88
N GLN A 300 9.43 -19.05 1.69
CA GLN A 300 10.87 -18.95 1.45
C GLN A 300 11.21 -18.34 0.08
N LEU A 301 10.38 -17.39 -0.38
CA LEU A 301 10.59 -16.64 -1.61
C LEU A 301 11.51 -15.47 -1.31
N ASP A 302 12.60 -15.31 -2.07
CA ASP A 302 13.68 -14.39 -1.71
C ASP A 302 13.24 -12.91 -1.78
N GLU A 303 13.06 -12.27 -0.63
CA GLU A 303 12.89 -10.83 -0.49
C GLU A 303 14.03 -10.18 0.31
N ARG A 304 14.40 -8.95 -0.08
CA ARG A 304 15.61 -8.29 0.43
C ARG A 304 15.31 -6.88 0.92
N ILE A 305 15.70 -6.57 2.15
CA ILE A 305 15.78 -5.22 2.69
C ILE A 305 17.25 -4.79 2.78
N ILE A 306 17.62 -3.74 2.04
CA ILE A 306 18.95 -3.14 2.12
C ILE A 306 18.99 -2.25 3.37
N THR A 307 19.52 -2.80 4.46
CA THR A 307 19.46 -2.17 5.79
C THR A 307 20.29 -0.89 5.92
N THR A 308 21.33 -0.73 5.10
CA THR A 308 22.17 0.48 5.07
C THR A 308 21.47 1.70 4.47
N CYS A 309 20.34 1.48 3.80
CA CYS A 309 19.51 2.54 3.22
C CYS A 309 18.27 2.77 4.07
N SER A 310 17.86 4.02 4.26
CA SER A 310 16.68 4.36 5.07
C SER A 310 15.76 5.37 4.39
N ILE A 311 14.46 5.08 4.43
CA ILE A 311 13.43 5.89 3.79
C ILE A 311 13.15 7.12 4.65
N VAL A 312 12.99 8.27 3.98
CA VAL A 312 12.57 9.54 4.60
C VAL A 312 11.23 9.93 3.99
N LYS A 313 10.25 10.15 4.86
CA LYS A 313 8.90 10.56 4.48
C LYS A 313 8.59 11.95 5.00
N TYR A 314 7.79 12.70 4.26
CA TYR A 314 7.30 14.02 4.66
C TYR A 314 5.86 13.91 5.18
N GLU A 315 5.44 14.78 6.09
CA GLU A 315 4.02 14.86 6.49
C GLU A 315 3.22 15.61 5.41
N PRO A 316 2.36 14.93 4.62
CA PRO A 316 1.65 15.57 3.53
C PRO A 316 0.41 16.30 4.03
N ALA A 317 0.02 17.36 3.34
CA ALA A 317 -1.28 17.99 3.56
C ALA A 317 -2.40 17.17 2.88
N ASN A 318 -3.55 17.07 3.56
CA ASN A 318 -4.77 16.51 2.97
C ASN A 318 -5.42 17.52 2.02
N ASP A 319 -6.11 17.03 1.00
CA ASP A 319 -6.95 17.84 0.13
C ASP A 319 -8.11 18.51 0.90
N PRO A 320 -8.60 19.66 0.41
CA PRO A 320 -9.80 20.30 0.94
C PRO A 320 -11.05 19.44 0.70
N TRP A 321 -12.13 19.76 1.41
CA TRP A 321 -13.45 19.12 1.28
C TRP A 321 -14.04 19.15 -0.14
N SER A 322 -13.52 19.99 -1.05
CA SER A 322 -13.92 20.02 -2.46
C SER A 322 -13.44 18.80 -3.26
N ASN A 323 -12.45 18.04 -2.80
CA ASN A 323 -12.18 16.70 -3.32
C ASN A 323 -13.28 15.74 -2.81
N LEU A 324 -14.42 15.70 -3.50
CA LEU A 324 -15.55 14.85 -3.12
C LEU A 324 -15.22 13.35 -3.20
N GLY A 325 -14.28 12.98 -4.07
CA GLY A 325 -13.74 11.63 -4.17
C GLY A 325 -13.21 11.13 -2.83
N ALA A 326 -12.25 11.87 -2.27
CA ALA A 326 -11.64 11.56 -0.97
C ALA A 326 -12.57 11.83 0.22
N SER A 327 -13.29 12.95 0.22
CA SER A 327 -14.01 13.41 1.41
C SER A 327 -15.38 12.74 1.61
N ARG A 328 -16.00 12.25 0.53
CA ARG A 328 -17.35 11.66 0.55
C ARG A 328 -17.39 10.26 -0.04
N GLU A 329 -16.91 10.11 -1.27
CA GLU A 329 -17.19 8.93 -2.08
C GLU A 329 -16.41 7.69 -1.64
N ILE A 330 -15.11 7.81 -1.36
CA ILE A 330 -14.29 6.72 -0.82
C ILE A 330 -14.72 6.36 0.61
N PRO A 331 -14.89 7.31 1.56
CA PRO A 331 -15.38 6.99 2.90
C PRO A 331 -16.74 6.29 2.87
N ARG A 332 -17.68 6.73 2.02
CA ARG A 332 -18.99 6.09 1.85
C ARG A 332 -18.87 4.63 1.40
N ARG A 333 -18.07 4.36 0.35
CA ARG A 333 -17.83 2.99 -0.16
C ARG A 333 -17.15 2.12 0.89
N ARG A 334 -16.10 2.63 1.51
CA ARG A 334 -15.36 1.94 2.57
C ARG A 334 -16.27 1.59 3.73
N ASN A 335 -17.05 2.53 4.24
CA ASN A 335 -17.95 2.29 5.36
C ASN A 335 -19.02 1.24 5.04
N ARG A 336 -19.56 1.25 3.81
CA ARG A 336 -20.50 0.21 3.36
C ARG A 336 -19.82 -1.16 3.30
N LEU A 337 -18.59 -1.23 2.77
CA LEU A 337 -17.82 -2.47 2.73
C LEU A 337 -17.50 -2.99 4.14
N LEU A 338 -17.02 -2.12 5.02
CA LEU A 338 -16.72 -2.47 6.41
C LEU A 338 -17.98 -2.89 7.18
N GLY A 339 -19.14 -2.31 6.89
CA GLY A 339 -20.41 -2.76 7.47
C GLY A 339 -20.83 -4.17 7.02
N LEU A 340 -20.51 -4.57 5.79
CA LEU A 340 -20.72 -5.95 5.33
C LEU A 340 -19.74 -6.92 5.99
N LEU A 341 -18.47 -6.53 6.13
CA LEU A 341 -17.45 -7.31 6.84
C LEU A 341 -17.79 -7.48 8.32
N ASP A 342 -18.35 -6.46 8.97
CA ASP A 342 -18.84 -6.55 10.35
C ASP A 342 -19.92 -7.63 10.51
N GLY A 343 -20.71 -7.91 9.47
CA GLY A 343 -21.70 -8.99 9.49
C GLY A 343 -21.10 -10.40 9.61
N ILE A 344 -19.82 -10.59 9.24
CA ILE A 344 -19.08 -11.86 9.41
C ILE A 344 -18.04 -11.81 10.54
N GLU A 345 -17.72 -10.62 11.05
CA GLU A 345 -16.65 -10.37 12.02
C GLU A 345 -17.13 -9.88 13.38
N GLY A 346 -18.38 -9.41 13.49
CA GLY A 346 -18.90 -8.73 14.68
C GLY A 346 -18.94 -9.61 15.93
N ASP A 347 -19.07 -10.93 15.74
CA ASP A 347 -19.12 -11.92 16.83
C ASP A 347 -17.73 -12.43 17.26
N ILE A 348 -16.66 -12.00 16.58
CA ILE A 348 -15.30 -12.38 16.96
C ILE A 348 -15.04 -11.91 18.39
N GLN A 349 -14.63 -12.85 19.24
CA GLN A 349 -14.38 -12.58 20.64
C GLN A 349 -12.95 -12.08 20.83
N PHE A 350 -12.76 -11.26 21.85
CA PHE A 350 -11.48 -10.68 22.23
C PHE A 350 -11.27 -10.84 23.73
N LEU A 351 -10.10 -11.35 24.11
CA LEU A 351 -9.65 -11.45 25.48
C LEU A 351 -8.35 -10.64 25.63
N PRO A 352 -8.35 -9.53 26.39
CA PRO A 352 -7.17 -8.69 26.52
C PRO A 352 -6.01 -9.41 27.21
N VAL A 353 -4.81 -9.27 26.67
CA VAL A 353 -3.59 -9.73 27.34
C VAL A 353 -3.35 -8.85 28.57
N GLY A 354 -3.27 -9.48 29.75
CA GLY A 354 -3.10 -8.78 31.04
C GLY A 354 -4.34 -8.79 31.93
N GLY A 355 -5.43 -9.42 31.50
CA GLY A 355 -6.65 -9.62 32.29
C GLY A 355 -7.82 -8.77 31.81
N GLY A 356 -9.04 -9.20 32.15
CA GLY A 356 -10.29 -8.57 31.73
C GLY A 356 -11.36 -9.60 31.37
N ALA A 357 -12.59 -9.14 31.19
CA ALA A 357 -13.67 -9.98 30.66
C ALA A 357 -13.48 -10.19 29.15
N GLN A 358 -13.79 -11.40 28.68
CA GLN A 358 -13.94 -11.65 27.25
C GLN A 358 -15.14 -10.86 26.72
N VAL A 359 -14.94 -10.11 25.64
CA VAL A 359 -15.96 -9.27 24.98
C VAL A 359 -15.86 -9.46 23.46
N THR A 360 -16.81 -8.93 22.68
CA THR A 360 -16.62 -8.87 21.22
C THR A 360 -15.48 -7.89 20.89
N LEU A 361 -14.77 -8.14 19.79
CA LEU A 361 -13.70 -7.24 19.32
C LEU A 361 -14.23 -5.81 19.10
N GLN A 362 -15.45 -5.68 18.56
CA GLN A 362 -16.08 -4.37 18.38
C GLN A 362 -16.29 -3.64 19.71
N THR A 363 -16.72 -4.35 20.75
CA THR A 363 -16.88 -3.79 22.10
C THR A 363 -15.54 -3.32 22.65
N TYR A 364 -14.50 -4.18 22.55
CA TYR A 364 -13.15 -3.84 22.98
C TYR A 364 -12.60 -2.60 22.25
N VAL A 365 -12.73 -2.54 20.93
CA VAL A 365 -12.29 -1.39 20.12
C VAL A 365 -12.96 -0.09 20.58
N ARG A 366 -14.28 -0.09 20.80
CA ARG A 366 -15.01 1.11 21.22
C ARG A 366 -14.68 1.56 22.63
N GLN A 367 -14.54 0.61 23.55
CA GLN A 367 -14.41 0.89 24.98
C GLN A 367 -12.95 1.12 25.39
N THR A 368 -11.99 0.53 24.68
CA THR A 368 -10.57 0.56 25.06
C THR A 368 -9.70 1.27 24.03
N VAL A 369 -9.76 0.87 22.75
CA VAL A 369 -8.87 1.42 21.72
C VAL A 369 -9.23 2.88 21.39
N LEU A 370 -10.52 3.19 21.22
CA LEU A 370 -11.01 4.52 20.86
C LEU A 370 -11.42 5.38 22.07
N MET A 371 -10.98 5.02 23.28
CA MET A 371 -11.45 5.67 24.51
C MET A 371 -11.03 7.15 24.59
N HIS A 372 -9.87 7.53 24.03
CA HIS A 372 -9.23 8.84 24.17
C HIS A 372 -9.22 9.69 22.89
N GLY A 373 -10.37 10.26 22.50
CA GLY A 373 -10.40 11.44 21.62
C GLY A 373 -10.53 11.20 20.11
N ILE A 374 -10.52 9.95 19.63
CA ILE A 374 -10.90 9.67 18.24
C ILE A 374 -12.42 9.57 18.15
N ASN A 375 -13.03 10.31 17.22
CA ASN A 375 -14.46 10.30 16.94
C ASN A 375 -15.05 8.87 17.00
N ARG A 376 -15.81 8.56 18.06
CA ARG A 376 -16.41 7.24 18.34
C ARG A 376 -17.56 6.86 17.39
N ASN A 377 -17.65 7.54 16.25
CA ASN A 377 -18.71 7.25 15.30
C ASN A 377 -18.54 5.83 14.73
N GLN A 378 -19.64 5.29 14.22
CA GLN A 378 -19.68 3.93 13.68
C GLN A 378 -18.56 3.68 12.66
N SER A 379 -18.27 4.64 11.79
CA SER A 379 -17.27 4.48 10.73
C SER A 379 -15.84 4.31 11.25
N THR A 380 -15.46 5.08 12.27
CA THR A 380 -14.14 4.94 12.91
C THR A 380 -14.06 3.57 13.59
N ALA A 381 -15.09 3.18 14.34
CA ALA A 381 -15.11 1.89 15.04
C ALA A 381 -14.97 0.71 14.08
N LEU A 382 -15.75 0.71 12.98
CA LEU A 382 -15.67 -0.30 11.93
C LEU A 382 -14.28 -0.36 11.27
N ARG A 383 -13.69 0.80 10.97
CA ARG A 383 -12.35 0.86 10.39
C ARG A 383 -11.30 0.31 11.36
N THR A 384 -11.34 0.71 12.62
CA THR A 384 -10.39 0.25 13.65
C THR A 384 -10.53 -1.24 13.92
N GLN A 385 -11.76 -1.77 13.94
CA GLN A 385 -12.02 -3.20 14.02
C GLN A 385 -11.43 -3.95 12.82
N SER A 386 -11.64 -3.48 11.59
CA SER A 386 -11.03 -4.13 10.41
C SER A 386 -9.51 -4.03 10.41
N CYS A 387 -8.93 -2.89 10.82
CA CYS A 387 -7.48 -2.79 11.02
C CYS A 387 -6.96 -3.87 11.98
N ALA A 388 -7.62 -4.05 13.13
CA ALA A 388 -7.25 -5.06 14.11
C ALA A 388 -7.32 -6.48 13.52
N ILE A 389 -8.40 -6.81 12.81
CA ILE A 389 -8.59 -8.11 12.16
C ILE A 389 -7.51 -8.35 11.09
N GLU A 390 -7.21 -7.32 10.30
CA GLU A 390 -6.18 -7.38 9.26
C GLU A 390 -4.76 -7.56 9.83
N GLN A 391 -4.47 -7.06 11.04
CA GLN A 391 -3.22 -7.40 11.74
C GLN A 391 -3.12 -8.90 12.03
N TYR A 392 -4.20 -9.53 12.49
CA TYR A 392 -4.23 -10.98 12.73
C TYR A 392 -4.16 -11.77 11.42
N MET A 393 -4.87 -11.34 10.38
CA MET A 393 -4.80 -11.97 9.06
C MET A 393 -3.38 -11.91 8.48
N ALA A 394 -2.70 -10.76 8.58
CA ALA A 394 -1.31 -10.63 8.14
C ALA A 394 -0.37 -11.51 8.98
N ALA A 395 -0.56 -11.57 10.30
CA ALA A 395 0.22 -12.47 11.17
C ALA A 395 -0.05 -13.96 10.86
N ALA A 396 -1.28 -14.32 10.50
CA ALA A 396 -1.67 -15.66 10.07
C ALA A 396 -0.98 -16.04 8.75
N ALA A 397 -0.78 -15.07 7.84
CA ALA A 397 -0.03 -15.29 6.61
C ALA A 397 1.41 -15.77 6.85
N ARG A 398 2.07 -15.22 7.88
CA ARG A 398 3.42 -15.63 8.30
C ARG A 398 3.50 -17.08 8.76
N ARG A 399 2.36 -17.69 9.09
CA ARG A 399 2.24 -19.08 9.54
C ARG A 399 1.64 -20.02 8.48
N GLY A 400 1.34 -19.52 7.28
CA GLY A 400 0.65 -20.32 6.26
C GLY A 400 -0.83 -20.59 6.59
N TRP A 401 -1.44 -19.78 7.45
CA TRP A 401 -2.83 -19.96 7.91
C TRP A 401 -3.84 -19.19 7.06
N TYR A 402 -3.59 -19.14 5.76
CA TYR A 402 -4.53 -18.74 4.73
C TYR A 402 -5.04 -20.00 4.00
N PRO A 403 -6.15 -19.92 3.25
CA PRO A 403 -6.66 -21.05 2.48
C PRO A 403 -5.54 -21.60 1.59
N ALA A 404 -5.16 -22.87 1.81
CA ALA A 404 -4.22 -23.54 0.93
C ALA A 404 -4.86 -23.69 -0.44
N ALA A 405 -4.15 -23.32 -1.50
CA ALA A 405 -4.56 -23.66 -2.85
C ALA A 405 -4.78 -25.18 -2.94
N PRO A 406 -5.89 -25.61 -3.55
CA PRO A 406 -5.68 -26.19 -4.86
C PRO A 406 -6.65 -25.58 -5.88
N LEU A 407 -6.18 -25.39 -7.12
CA LEU A 407 -7.03 -25.33 -8.31
C LEU A 407 -8.27 -24.41 -8.23
N ASN A 408 -8.15 -23.29 -7.53
CA ASN A 408 -9.07 -22.17 -7.65
C ASN A 408 -8.20 -20.98 -8.13
N PRO A 409 -8.61 -20.17 -9.12
CA PRO A 409 -7.81 -19.03 -9.57
C PRO A 409 -7.51 -17.98 -8.49
N PHE A 410 -7.96 -18.21 -7.24
CA PHE A 410 -8.19 -17.24 -6.20
C PHE A 410 -7.59 -17.69 -4.84
N ASN A 411 -6.26 -17.71 -4.77
CA ASN A 411 -5.52 -17.38 -3.53
C ASN A 411 -5.98 -15.96 -3.09
N PRO A 412 -6.00 -15.58 -1.80
CA PRO A 412 -6.14 -14.18 -1.40
C PRO A 412 -5.24 -13.20 -2.18
N PHE A 413 -4.15 -13.70 -2.77
CA PHE A 413 -3.20 -12.96 -3.61
C PHE A 413 -3.33 -13.24 -5.12
N ASN A 414 -4.25 -14.11 -5.56
CA ASN A 414 -4.37 -14.53 -6.96
C ASN A 414 -5.74 -14.16 -7.56
N GLY A 415 -5.71 -13.90 -8.86
CA GLY A 415 -6.85 -13.79 -9.75
C GLY A 415 -6.52 -12.79 -10.86
N PRO A 416 -6.39 -13.20 -12.13
CA PRO A 416 -6.29 -12.23 -13.22
C PRO A 416 -7.63 -11.49 -13.30
N ALA A 417 -7.62 -10.18 -13.08
CA ALA A 417 -8.76 -9.36 -13.46
C ALA A 417 -8.81 -9.32 -14.99
N ALA A 418 -10.00 -9.39 -15.58
CA ALA A 418 -10.17 -8.89 -16.94
C ALA A 418 -9.84 -7.39 -16.91
N ILE A 419 -8.86 -6.95 -17.68
CA ILE A 419 -8.40 -5.55 -17.66
C ILE A 419 -9.04 -4.83 -18.83
N ASN A 420 -9.80 -3.78 -18.52
CA ASN A 420 -10.30 -2.86 -19.53
C ASN A 420 -9.55 -1.54 -19.43
N LEU A 421 -8.94 -1.11 -20.53
CA LEU A 421 -8.40 0.24 -20.66
C LEU A 421 -9.51 1.11 -21.23
N LEU A 422 -10.02 2.04 -20.41
CA LEU A 422 -11.06 2.97 -20.80
C LEU A 422 -10.41 4.33 -21.02
N LEU A 423 -10.59 4.88 -22.22
CA LEU A 423 -10.36 6.31 -22.42
C LEU A 423 -11.32 7.07 -21.52
N PRO A 424 -10.91 8.24 -20.98
CA PRO A 424 -11.86 9.13 -20.33
C PRO A 424 -13.01 9.36 -21.31
N ALA A 425 -14.26 9.27 -20.84
CA ALA A 425 -15.39 9.71 -21.65
C ALA A 425 -15.09 11.15 -22.06
N ALA A 426 -15.17 11.45 -23.37
CA ALA A 426 -15.10 12.84 -23.82
C ALA A 426 -16.22 13.59 -23.08
N ILE A 427 -15.84 14.51 -22.20
CA ILE A 427 -16.77 15.33 -21.41
C ILE A 427 -17.50 16.28 -22.33
#